data_AF-A0A2U0SZS4-F1
#
_entry.id   AF-A0A2U0SZS4-F1
#
_cell.length_a   1.000
_cell.length_b   1.000
_cell.length_c   1.000
_cell.angle_alpha   90.00
_cell.angle_beta   90.00
_cell.angle_gamma   90.00
#
_symmetry.space_group_name_H-M   'P 1'
#
loop_
_entity.id
_entity.type
_entity.pdbx_description
1 polymer ?
#
loop_
_entity_poly.entity_id
_entity_poly.type
_entity_poly.pdbx_seq_one_letter_code
_entity_poly.pdbx_strand_id
1 'polypeptide(L)'
;MNCDCVKRIETNLASSPFIVAKAGSDIQVECQATGFAMTDDMGLLSTINIPFRIRGTGKGFTSAKGKEMPCVASHCPFCGRTTGRYVVGEDAGIAAAMHPAGAA
;
A
#
# COMPACT_ATOMS: atom_id res chain seq x y z
N MET A 1 -21.36 2.75 -9.87
CA MET A 1 -20.45 3.71 -9.22
C MET A 1 -20.26 3.25 -7.78
N ASN A 2 -19.35 2.29 -7.55
CA ASN A 2 -19.07 1.75 -6.23
C ASN A 2 -17.55 1.57 -6.16
N CYS A 3 -16.86 2.55 -5.58
CA CYS A 3 -15.40 2.50 -5.49
C CYS A 3 -15.02 1.51 -4.39
N ASP A 4 -14.27 0.47 -4.75
CA ASP A 4 -13.83 -0.60 -3.84
C ASP A 4 -12.32 -0.56 -3.57
N CYS A 5 -11.64 0.50 -4.01
CA CYS A 5 -10.17 0.59 -3.96
C CYS A 5 -9.62 0.37 -2.55
N VAL A 6 -10.22 1.00 -1.53
CA VAL A 6 -9.77 0.85 -0.14
C VAL A 6 -9.92 -0.61 0.32
N LYS A 7 -11.09 -1.22 0.12
CA LYS A 7 -11.35 -2.62 0.49
C LYS A 7 -10.45 -3.61 -0.25
N ARG A 8 -10.14 -3.34 -1.51
CA ARG A 8 -9.19 -4.16 -2.29
C ARG A 8 -7.78 -4.06 -1.72
N ILE A 9 -7.35 -2.86 -1.31
CA ILE A 9 -6.04 -2.69 -0.65
C ILE A 9 -6.02 -3.39 0.71
N GLU A 10 -7.08 -3.28 1.52
CA GLU A 10 -7.20 -4.01 2.80
C GLU A 10 -7.05 -5.51 2.59
N THR A 11 -7.77 -6.05 1.59
CA THR A 11 -7.71 -7.48 1.24
C THR A 11 -6.31 -7.89 0.80
N ASN A 12 -5.69 -7.13 -0.11
CA ASN A 12 -4.36 -7.41 -0.62
C ASN A 12 -3.27 -7.32 0.47
N LEU A 13 -3.39 -6.37 1.40
CA LEU A 13 -2.49 -6.25 2.55
C LEU A 13 -2.67 -7.43 3.50
N ALA A 14 -3.90 -7.85 3.78
CA ALA A 14 -4.19 -8.98 4.66
C ALA A 14 -3.66 -10.31 4.09
N SER A 15 -3.67 -10.47 2.77
CA SER A 15 -3.21 -11.68 2.09
C SER A 15 -1.76 -11.61 1.58
N SER A 16 -1.07 -10.47 1.73
CA SER A 16 0.28 -10.31 1.19
C SER A 16 1.27 -11.22 1.93
N PRO A 17 2.05 -12.07 1.23
CA PRO A 17 2.96 -13.03 1.87
C PRO A 17 3.93 -12.41 2.87
N PHE A 18 4.40 -11.18 2.61
CA PHE A 18 5.32 -10.47 3.49
C PHE A 18 4.64 -9.92 4.75
N ILE A 19 3.36 -9.54 4.65
CA ILE A 19 2.56 -9.14 5.81
C ILE A 19 2.20 -10.38 6.62
N VAL A 20 1.75 -11.46 5.96
CA VAL A 20 1.42 -12.74 6.61
C VAL A 20 2.62 -13.29 7.39
N ALA A 21 3.81 -13.27 6.79
CA ALA A 21 5.03 -13.71 7.47
C ALA A 21 5.37 -12.92 8.75
N LYS A 22 4.92 -11.67 8.87
CA LYS A 22 5.23 -10.78 10.01
C LYS A 22 4.08 -10.66 11.01
N ALA A 23 2.86 -10.53 10.51
CA ALA A 23 1.65 -10.30 11.28
C ALA A 23 1.00 -11.62 11.74
N GLY A 24 1.40 -12.77 11.20
CA GLY A 24 0.92 -14.08 11.63
C GLY A 24 -0.46 -14.42 11.06
N SER A 25 -1.35 -14.91 11.93
CA SER A 25 -2.74 -15.27 11.61
C SER A 25 -3.72 -14.16 11.99
N ASP A 26 -4.98 -14.32 11.56
CA ASP A 26 -6.12 -13.46 11.94
C ASP A 26 -5.90 -11.99 11.60
N ILE A 27 -5.30 -11.76 10.43
CA ILE A 27 -4.86 -10.44 10.02
C ILE A 27 -6.08 -9.57 9.72
N GLN A 28 -6.19 -8.46 10.44
CA GLN A 28 -7.18 -7.42 10.20
C GLN A 28 -6.47 -6.18 9.68
N VAL A 29 -6.96 -5.66 8.57
CA VAL A 29 -6.46 -4.43 7.97
C VAL A 29 -7.60 -3.41 7.92
N GLU A 30 -7.32 -2.21 8.37
CA GLU A 30 -8.33 -1.15 8.50
C GLU A 30 -7.74 0.19 8.02
N CYS A 31 -8.36 0.79 7.00
CA CYS A 31 -8.04 2.14 6.56
C CYS A 31 -8.30 3.15 7.68
N GLN A 32 -7.29 3.93 8.06
CA GLN A 32 -7.42 4.92 9.13
C GLN A 32 -7.82 6.30 8.60
N ALA A 33 -7.35 6.66 7.41
CA ALA A 33 -7.67 7.92 6.75
C ALA A 33 -7.43 7.80 5.24
N THR A 34 -8.08 8.64 4.45
CA THR A 34 -7.71 8.87 3.05
C THR A 34 -7.39 10.34 2.89
N GLY A 35 -6.20 10.65 2.37
CA GLY A 35 -5.76 12.04 2.33
C GLY A 35 -4.70 12.30 1.28
N PHE A 36 -4.60 13.57 0.89
CA PHE A 36 -3.47 14.10 0.13
C PHE A 36 -2.42 14.60 1.11
N ALA A 37 -1.20 14.11 0.99
CA ALA A 37 -0.04 14.63 1.69
C ALA A 37 0.67 15.64 0.78
N MET A 38 0.88 16.86 1.29
CA MET A 38 1.71 17.86 0.63
C MET A 38 3.17 17.58 0.97
N THR A 39 4.04 17.57 -0.04
CA THR A 39 5.49 17.47 0.20
C THR A 39 6.08 18.86 0.40
N ASP A 40 7.12 18.96 1.23
CA ASP A 40 7.79 20.22 1.60
C ASP A 40 8.50 20.91 0.42
N ASP A 41 8.59 20.25 -0.73
CA ASP A 41 9.15 20.82 -1.95
C ASP A 41 8.22 21.93 -2.45
N MET A 42 8.79 23.12 -2.69
CA MET A 42 8.17 24.37 -3.18
C MET A 42 7.30 24.26 -4.46
N GLY A 43 7.12 23.06 -5.01
CA GLY A 43 6.38 22.75 -6.22
C GLY A 43 4.93 22.28 -6.03
N LEU A 44 4.32 22.38 -4.84
CA LEU A 44 2.94 21.94 -4.57
C LEU A 44 2.67 20.51 -5.08
N LEU A 45 3.60 19.58 -4.84
CA LEU A 45 3.37 18.18 -5.15
C LEU A 45 2.51 17.57 -4.04
N SER A 46 1.32 17.09 -4.42
CA SER A 46 0.45 16.31 -3.54
C SER A 46 0.55 14.83 -3.90
N THR A 47 0.79 13.97 -2.91
CA THR A 47 0.70 12.51 -3.07
C THR A 47 -0.50 11.98 -2.30
N ILE A 48 -1.09 10.88 -2.76
CA ILE A 48 -2.11 10.19 -1.98
C ILE A 48 -1.40 9.36 -0.91
N ASN A 49 -1.76 9.57 0.35
CA ASN A 49 -1.31 8.75 1.48
C ASN A 49 -2.52 8.19 2.22
N ILE A 50 -2.59 6.86 2.29
CA ILE A 50 -3.65 6.13 2.98
C ILE A 50 -2.97 5.26 4.05
N PRO A 51 -2.98 5.68 5.32
CA PRO A 51 -2.48 4.84 6.40
C PRO A 51 -3.45 3.68 6.68
N PHE A 52 -2.92 2.46 6.66
CA PHE A 52 -3.65 1.26 7.07
C PHE A 52 -3.12 0.75 8.39
N ARG A 53 -4.02 0.44 9.33
CA ARG A 53 -3.69 -0.27 10.56
C ARG A 53 -3.78 -1.76 10.31
N ILE A 54 -2.70 -2.48 10.62
CA ILE A 54 -2.61 -3.93 10.51
C ILE A 54 -2.55 -4.53 11.92
N ARG A 55 -3.45 -5.45 12.23
CA ARG A 55 -3.47 -6.26 13.46
C ARG A 55 -3.33 -7.74 13.11
N GLY A 56 -2.74 -8.52 14.01
CA GLY A 56 -2.55 -9.96 13.84
C GLY A 56 -1.86 -10.58 15.05
N THR A 57 -1.56 -11.87 15.01
CA THR A 57 -0.94 -12.61 16.13
C THR A 57 0.58 -12.44 16.24
N GLY A 58 1.22 -11.84 15.24
CA GLY A 58 2.66 -11.60 15.18
C GLY A 58 3.15 -10.52 16.16
N LYS A 59 4.42 -10.64 16.58
CA LYS A 59 5.05 -9.69 17.52
C LYS A 59 5.00 -8.26 16.96
N GLY A 60 4.41 -7.35 17.72
CA GLY A 60 4.21 -5.95 17.30
C GLY A 60 2.92 -5.67 16.52
N PHE A 61 2.13 -6.71 16.21
CA PHE A 61 0.81 -6.61 15.56
C PHE A 61 -0.34 -7.00 16.48
N THR A 62 -0.05 -7.61 17.64
CA THR A 62 -1.02 -8.12 18.62
C THR A 62 -1.70 -7.03 19.45
N SER A 63 -1.14 -5.82 19.50
CA SER A 63 -1.73 -4.74 20.29
C SER A 63 -3.00 -4.20 19.62
N ALA A 64 -3.92 -3.65 20.42
CA ALA A 64 -5.11 -2.98 19.90
C ALA A 64 -4.78 -1.81 18.93
N LYS A 65 -3.59 -1.21 19.09
CA LYS A 65 -3.08 -0.15 18.21
C LYS A 65 -2.57 -0.69 16.86
N GLY A 66 -2.26 -1.98 16.77
CA GLY A 66 -1.68 -2.62 15.59
C GLY A 66 -0.37 -1.98 15.15
N LYS A 67 -0.01 -2.20 13.89
CA LYS A 67 1.07 -1.50 13.21
C LYS A 67 0.51 -0.69 12.06
N GLU A 68 0.89 0.58 11.98
CA GLU A 68 0.51 1.44 10.87
C GLU A 68 1.45 1.23 9.67
N MET A 69 0.85 1.13 8.49
CA MET A 69 1.54 1.01 7.22
C MET A 69 1.01 2.09 6.26
N PRO A 70 1.82 3.10 5.91
CA PRO A 70 1.40 4.09 4.93
C PRO A 70 1.42 3.50 3.52
N CYS A 71 0.29 3.59 2.83
CA CYS A 71 0.22 3.35 1.38
C CYS A 71 0.32 4.70 0.68
N VAL A 72 1.52 5.05 0.23
CA VAL A 72 1.77 6.30 -0.49
C VAL A 72 1.76 6.01 -1.99
N ALA A 73 1.00 6.74 -2.80
CA ALA A 73 0.91 6.49 -4.24
C ALA A 73 2.23 6.70 -5.02
N SER A 74 3.26 7.23 -4.36
CA SER A 74 4.63 7.32 -4.89
C SER A 74 5.51 6.13 -4.52
N HIS A 75 5.06 5.20 -3.67
CA HIS A 75 5.81 4.05 -3.18
C HIS A 75 4.95 2.79 -3.07
N CYS A 76 5.44 1.67 -3.58
CA CYS A 76 4.77 0.39 -3.40
C CYS A 76 4.78 -0.01 -1.91
N PRO A 77 3.62 -0.20 -1.25
CA PRO A 77 3.57 -0.55 0.17
C PRO A 77 4.11 -1.96 0.47
N PHE A 78 4.30 -2.78 -0.57
CA PHE A 78 4.78 -4.17 -0.45
C PHE A 78 6.30 -4.27 -0.53
N CYS A 79 6.93 -3.58 -1.48
CA CYS A 79 8.38 -3.68 -1.72
C CYS A 79 9.16 -2.40 -1.40
N GLY A 80 8.48 -1.32 -1.02
CA GLY A 80 9.09 -0.04 -0.64
C GLY A 80 9.73 0.73 -1.80
N ARG A 81 9.72 0.18 -3.03
CA ARG A 81 10.23 0.88 -4.22
C ARG A 81 9.31 2.03 -4.56
N THR A 82 9.89 3.14 -4.99
CA THR A 82 9.14 4.21 -5.62
C THR A 82 8.41 3.66 -6.84
N THR A 83 7.09 3.84 -6.88
CA THR A 83 6.39 3.79 -8.16
C THR A 83 6.91 5.02 -8.90
N GLY A 84 7.70 4.81 -9.95
CA GLY A 84 8.41 5.89 -10.64
C GLY A 84 7.52 7.08 -10.97
N ARG A 85 8.14 8.23 -11.28
CA ARG A 85 7.42 9.46 -11.68
C ARG A 85 6.32 9.09 -12.67
N TYR A 86 5.07 9.33 -12.30
CA TYR A 86 3.95 9.21 -13.22
C TYR A 86 4.08 10.37 -14.21
N VAL A 87 4.85 10.17 -15.28
CA VAL A 87 4.88 11.09 -16.41
C VAL A 87 3.72 10.66 -17.30
N VAL A 88 2.69 11.51 -17.38
CA VAL A 88 1.57 11.30 -18.31
C VAL A 88 2.16 11.15 -19.71
N GLY A 89 2.14 9.92 -20.25
CA GLY A 89 2.70 9.58 -21.58
C GLY A 89 3.63 8.36 -21.65
N GLU A 90 4.01 7.74 -20.53
CA GLU A 90 4.96 6.61 -20.53
C GLU A 90 4.31 5.28 -20.07
N ASP A 91 3.28 4.84 -20.80
CA ASP A 91 2.54 3.59 -20.55
C ASP A 91 3.35 2.29 -20.76
N ALA A 92 4.61 2.36 -21.18
CA ALA A 92 5.43 1.17 -21.42
C ALA A 92 6.06 0.57 -20.16
N GLY A 93 6.32 1.39 -19.12
CA GLY A 93 7.10 0.94 -17.95
C GLY A 93 6.30 0.25 -16.84
N ILE A 94 5.03 0.62 -16.68
CA ILE A 94 4.18 0.11 -15.59
C ILE A 94 3.64 -1.30 -15.92
N ALA A 95 3.32 -1.57 -17.19
CA ALA A 95 2.91 -2.90 -17.64
C ALA A 95 3.99 -3.96 -17.37
N ALA A 96 5.28 -3.61 -17.53
CA ALA A 96 6.40 -4.51 -17.29
C ALA A 96 6.59 -4.85 -15.79
N ALA A 97 6.18 -3.97 -14.87
CA ALA A 97 6.29 -4.21 -13.44
C ALA A 97 5.10 -4.99 -12.84
N MET A 98 3.97 -5.05 -13.55
CA MET A 98 2.76 -5.77 -13.12
C MET A 98 2.63 -7.18 -13.73
N HIS A 99 3.51 -7.58 -14.64
CA HIS A 99 3.64 -8.97 -15.03
C HIS A 99 4.66 -9.68 -14.13
N PRO A 100 4.25 -10.68 -13.33
CA PRO A 100 5.23 -11.57 -12.73
C PRO A 100 5.95 -12.27 -13.87
N ALA A 101 7.27 -12.25 -13.86
CA ALA A 101 8.07 -13.08 -14.76
C ALA A 101 7.61 -14.53 -14.60
N GLY A 102 6.87 -15.06 -15.59
CA GLY A 102 6.42 -16.45 -15.62
C GLY A 102 4.91 -16.72 -15.69
N ALA A 103 4.10 -15.86 -16.31
CA ALA A 103 2.85 -16.32 -16.92
C ALA A 103 3.07 -16.42 -18.43
N ALA A 104 2.85 -17.64 -18.96
CA ALA A 104 3.21 -18.10 -20.31
C ALA A 104 2.66 -17.26 -21.46
#